data_AF-A0A965TUA7-F1
#
_entry.id   AF-A0A965TUA7-F1
#
_cell.length_a   1.000
_cell.length_b   1.000
_cell.length_c   1.000
_cell.angle_alpha   90.00
_cell.angle_beta   90.00
_cell.angle_gamma   90.00
#
_symmetry.space_group_name_H-M   'P 1'
#
loop_
_entity.id
_entity.type
_entity.pdbx_description
1 polymer ?
#
loop_
_entity_poly.entity_id
_entity_poly.type
_entity_poly.pdbx_seq_one_letter_code
_entity_poly.pdbx_strand_id
1 'polypeptide(L)'
;MKELKSLLESVDKSLGTMSPYVLQRSRELSELPLDESLDPSDGLFYCVRFPEGWELYSIRFDDFGEMVHPDVWEEFVSPLVAMKWSRVLKVSVPELLREVREYCYGFPRGRVVKNILEDQRIYFSEIPKQISRNRIERAFGLINPKWMRDLHEVPLKYERDALRKLLKIKETWDARDTGMRGW
;
A
#
# COMPACT_ATOMS: atom_id res chain seq x y z
N MET A 1 32.07 -12.95 2.85
CA MET A 1 31.18 -13.20 4.02
C MET A 1 30.96 -11.98 4.92
N LYS A 2 31.89 -11.02 5.05
CA LYS A 2 31.67 -9.79 5.86
C LYS A 2 30.68 -8.79 5.24
N GLU A 3 30.63 -8.69 3.91
CA GLU A 3 29.71 -7.75 3.22
C GLU A 3 28.24 -8.18 3.29
N LEU A 4 27.95 -9.49 3.26
CA LEU A 4 26.57 -10.00 3.34
C LEU A 4 25.95 -9.77 4.72
N LYS A 5 26.76 -9.83 5.80
CA LYS A 5 26.32 -9.50 7.15
C LYS A 5 26.04 -8.00 7.32
N SER A 6 26.87 -7.14 6.75
CA SER A 6 26.66 -5.70 6.74
C SER A 6 25.39 -5.30 5.98
N LEU A 7 25.12 -5.97 4.85
CA LEU A 7 23.89 -5.76 4.06
C LEU A 7 22.65 -6.29 4.78
N LEU A 8 22.75 -7.41 5.48
CA LEU A 8 21.66 -7.94 6.31
C LEU A 8 21.41 -7.09 7.55
N GLU A 9 22.45 -6.54 8.19
CA GLU A 9 22.34 -5.63 9.32
C GLU A 9 21.85 -4.22 8.89
N SER A 10 22.16 -3.78 7.66
CA SER A 10 21.60 -2.54 7.11
C SER A 10 20.15 -2.73 6.65
N VAL A 11 19.80 -3.91 6.13
CA VAL A 11 18.41 -4.32 5.84
C VAL A 11 17.62 -4.50 7.14
N ASP A 12 18.18 -5.09 8.20
CA ASP A 12 17.55 -5.18 9.52
C ASP A 12 17.43 -3.81 10.20
N LYS A 13 18.40 -2.90 10.01
CA LYS A 13 18.30 -1.53 10.51
C LYS A 13 17.31 -0.67 9.72
N SER A 14 17.24 -0.85 8.39
CA SER A 14 16.28 -0.12 7.54
C SER A 14 14.85 -0.68 7.66
N LEU A 15 14.69 -2.00 7.82
CA LEU A 15 13.43 -2.66 8.21
C LEU A 15 13.06 -2.33 9.66
N GLY A 16 14.06 -2.20 10.54
CA GLY A 16 13.90 -1.75 11.93
C GLY A 16 13.58 -0.26 12.07
N THR A 17 13.73 0.52 10.99
CA THR A 17 13.27 1.91 10.87
C THR A 17 12.08 2.06 9.92
N MET A 18 11.34 0.99 9.61
CA MET A 18 9.91 1.21 9.37
C MET A 18 9.36 1.71 10.69
N SER A 19 9.17 3.03 10.83
CA SER A 19 8.72 3.58 12.11
C SER A 19 7.44 2.84 12.52
N PRO A 20 7.45 2.05 13.60
CA PRO A 20 6.28 1.29 14.04
C PRO A 20 5.06 2.20 14.21
N TYR A 21 5.30 3.50 14.43
CA TYR A 21 4.32 4.57 14.45
C TYR A 21 3.52 4.76 13.14
N VAL A 22 4.10 4.62 11.95
CA VAL A 22 3.38 4.79 10.67
C VAL A 22 2.26 3.74 10.57
N LEU A 23 2.64 2.50 10.85
CA LEU A 23 1.76 1.34 10.81
C LEU A 23 0.74 1.37 11.93
N GLN A 24 1.18 1.80 13.10
CA GLN A 24 0.33 1.90 14.27
C GLN A 24 -0.71 3.02 14.09
N ARG A 25 -0.33 4.23 13.67
CA ARG A 25 -1.27 5.35 13.47
C ARG A 25 -2.20 5.11 12.29
N SER A 26 -1.72 4.63 11.15
CA SER A 26 -2.61 4.27 10.02
C SER A 26 -3.60 3.19 10.42
N ARG A 27 -3.18 2.23 11.25
CA ARG A 27 -4.05 1.15 11.73
C ARG A 27 -5.06 1.67 12.75
N GLU A 28 -4.61 2.43 13.75
CA GLU A 28 -5.43 3.07 14.78
C GLU A 28 -6.51 3.95 14.15
N LEU A 29 -6.15 4.82 13.21
CA LEU A 29 -7.10 5.68 12.49
C LEU A 29 -8.10 4.88 11.64
N SER A 30 -7.73 3.69 11.16
CA SER A 30 -8.62 2.83 10.37
C SER A 30 -9.55 1.96 11.23
N GLU A 31 -9.19 1.70 12.49
CA GLU A 31 -9.87 0.77 13.38
C GLU A 31 -10.75 1.50 14.41
N LEU A 32 -10.43 2.74 14.79
CA LEU A 32 -11.17 3.55 15.76
C LEU A 32 -12.30 4.37 15.10
N PRO A 33 -13.35 4.80 15.84
CA PRO A 33 -14.35 5.74 15.34
C PRO A 33 -13.70 6.99 14.76
N LEU A 34 -14.31 7.61 13.75
CA LEU A 34 -13.81 8.89 13.21
C LEU A 34 -13.75 9.89 14.36
N ASP A 35 -12.55 10.35 14.69
CA ASP A 35 -12.38 11.51 15.54
C ASP A 35 -12.65 12.73 14.67
N GLU A 36 -13.77 13.43 14.90
CA GLU A 36 -14.13 14.64 14.17
C GLU A 36 -13.09 15.77 14.34
N SER A 37 -12.15 15.63 15.29
CA SER A 37 -11.01 16.54 15.45
C SER A 37 -9.82 16.23 14.55
N LEU A 38 -9.84 15.13 13.79
CA LEU A 38 -8.76 14.79 12.88
C LEU A 38 -8.84 15.63 11.60
N ASP A 39 -7.84 16.48 11.40
CA ASP A 39 -7.75 17.29 10.18
C ASP A 39 -7.72 16.40 8.92
N PRO A 40 -8.46 16.73 7.85
CA PRO A 40 -8.39 16.00 6.59
C PRO A 40 -7.00 16.11 5.94
N SER A 41 -6.47 14.99 5.44
CA SER A 41 -5.14 14.94 4.81
C SER A 41 -5.16 14.34 3.41
N ASP A 42 -4.31 14.88 2.54
CA ASP A 42 -3.92 14.25 1.29
C ASP A 42 -3.16 12.95 1.55
N GLY A 43 -3.13 12.06 0.58
CA GLY A 43 -2.25 10.92 0.67
C GLY A 43 -2.57 9.77 -0.25
N LEU A 44 -1.92 8.64 0.00
CA LEU A 44 -2.01 7.44 -0.81
C LEU A 44 -2.43 6.25 0.05
N PHE A 45 -3.19 5.34 -0.54
CA PHE A 45 -3.49 4.07 0.10
C PHE A 45 -3.31 2.88 -0.82
N TYR A 46 -3.06 1.72 -0.21
CA TYR A 46 -2.98 0.41 -0.83
C TYR A 46 -3.90 -0.57 -0.11
N CYS A 47 -4.60 -1.39 -0.88
CA CYS A 47 -5.33 -2.56 -0.40
C CYS A 47 -4.46 -3.79 -0.69
N VAL A 48 -3.82 -4.35 0.33
CA VAL A 48 -2.79 -5.37 0.15
C VAL A 48 -3.29 -6.70 0.66
N ARG A 49 -3.06 -7.78 -0.09
CA ARG A 49 -3.39 -9.15 0.32
C ARG A 49 -2.19 -9.77 1.05
N PHE A 50 -2.28 -9.82 2.37
CA PHE A 50 -1.36 -10.58 3.23
C PHE A 50 -1.82 -12.03 3.36
N PRO A 51 -1.08 -12.92 4.03
CA PRO A 51 -1.57 -14.27 4.30
C PRO A 51 -2.91 -14.29 5.07
N GLU A 52 -3.06 -13.41 6.06
CA GLU A 52 -4.20 -13.38 6.99
C GLU A 52 -5.47 -12.77 6.37
N GLY A 53 -5.32 -11.83 5.45
CA GLY A 53 -6.45 -11.18 4.82
C GLY A 53 -6.08 -10.00 3.93
N TRP A 54 -7.10 -9.30 3.48
CA TRP A 54 -6.95 -7.98 2.87
C TRP A 54 -6.79 -6.94 3.97
N GLU A 55 -5.77 -6.10 3.86
CA GLU A 55 -5.49 -5.02 4.80
C GLU A 55 -5.36 -3.69 4.05
N LEU A 56 -5.80 -2.61 4.72
CA LEU A 56 -5.64 -1.25 4.23
C LEU A 56 -4.35 -0.66 4.78
N TYR A 57 -3.54 -0.11 3.89
CA TYR A 57 -2.32 0.62 4.19
C TYR A 57 -2.47 2.05 3.71
N SER A 58 -2.41 3.01 4.61
CA SER A 58 -2.66 4.43 4.30
C SER A 58 -1.46 5.27 4.70
N ILE A 59 -1.05 6.20 3.83
CA ILE A 59 0.03 7.15 4.06
C ILE A 59 -0.54 8.54 3.88
N ARG A 60 -0.56 9.32 4.98
CA ARG A 60 -1.02 10.71 5.01
C ARG A 60 0.15 11.64 4.73
N PHE A 61 -0.03 12.63 3.86
CA PHE A 61 1.04 13.57 3.50
C PHE A 61 1.37 14.56 4.63
N ASP A 62 0.45 14.78 5.56
CA ASP A 62 0.73 15.61 6.75
C ASP A 62 1.80 14.97 7.66
N ASP A 63 1.97 13.64 7.56
CA ASP A 63 2.92 12.88 8.36
C ASP A 63 4.28 12.69 7.67
N PHE A 64 4.30 12.58 6.33
CA PHE A 64 5.49 12.19 5.54
C PHE A 64 5.89 13.16 4.43
N GLY A 65 5.10 14.21 4.20
CA GLY A 65 5.19 15.02 2.99
C GLY A 65 4.52 14.36 1.79
N GLU A 66 4.47 15.09 0.67
CA GLU A 66 3.92 14.59 -0.58
C GLU A 66 4.83 13.50 -1.17
N MET A 67 4.21 12.38 -1.56
CA MET A 67 4.91 11.22 -2.13
C MET A 67 4.17 10.66 -3.36
N VAL A 68 4.87 9.87 -4.17
CA VAL A 68 4.26 9.09 -5.24
C VAL A 68 4.16 7.60 -4.88
N HIS A 69 3.36 6.87 -5.67
CA HIS A 69 3.10 5.45 -5.42
C HIS A 69 4.36 4.56 -5.38
N PRO A 70 5.34 4.70 -6.30
CA PRO A 70 6.59 3.96 -6.24
C PRO A 70 7.34 4.17 -4.92
N ASP A 71 7.49 5.42 -4.48
CA ASP A 71 8.20 5.75 -3.24
C ASP A 71 7.50 5.13 -2.02
N VAL A 72 6.17 5.29 -1.92
CA VAL A 72 5.39 4.66 -0.84
C VAL A 72 5.50 3.14 -0.86
N TRP A 73 5.52 2.54 -2.05
CA TRP A 73 5.65 1.10 -2.19
C TRP A 73 7.02 0.60 -1.74
N GLU A 74 8.09 1.26 -2.19
CA GLU A 74 9.47 0.87 -1.86
C GLU A 74 9.77 1.05 -0.38
N GLU A 75 9.37 2.20 0.19
CA GLU A 75 9.70 2.56 1.57
C GLU A 75 8.82 1.85 2.60
N PHE A 76 7.53 1.67 2.32
CA PHE A 76 6.57 1.23 3.35
C PHE A 76 5.88 -0.10 3.02
N VAL A 77 5.40 -0.30 1.80
CA VAL A 77 4.48 -1.42 1.53
C VAL A 77 5.22 -2.72 1.22
N SER A 78 6.16 -2.69 0.27
CA SER A 78 6.93 -3.86 -0.16
C SER A 78 7.74 -4.53 0.96
N PRO A 79 8.36 -3.81 1.92
CA PRO A 79 9.07 -4.43 3.04
C PRO A 79 8.14 -5.28 3.91
N LEU A 80 6.91 -4.83 4.13
CA LEU A 80 5.91 -5.56 4.92
C LEU A 80 5.35 -6.77 4.19
N VAL A 81 5.09 -6.63 2.90
CA VAL A 81 4.71 -7.75 2.04
C VAL A 81 5.77 -8.84 2.12
N ALA A 82 7.05 -8.48 1.94
CA ALA A 82 8.15 -9.43 2.05
C ALA A 82 8.23 -10.06 3.45
N MET A 83 8.13 -9.26 4.51
CA MET A 83 8.20 -9.77 5.89
C MET A 83 7.07 -10.77 6.19
N LYS A 84 5.81 -10.45 5.88
CA LYS A 84 4.66 -11.31 6.19
C LYS A 84 4.64 -12.57 5.32
N TRP A 85 4.91 -12.45 4.02
CA TRP A 85 4.89 -13.59 3.10
C TRP A 85 6.13 -14.50 3.20
N SER A 86 7.30 -13.98 3.58
CA SER A 86 8.53 -14.79 3.74
C SER A 86 8.33 -15.97 4.69
N ARG A 87 7.60 -15.75 5.79
CA ARG A 87 7.27 -16.77 6.80
C ARG A 87 6.42 -17.90 6.24
N VAL A 88 5.45 -17.56 5.38
CA VAL A 88 4.52 -18.52 4.76
C VAL A 88 5.19 -19.28 3.61
N LEU A 89 5.98 -18.57 2.81
CA LEU A 89 6.66 -19.13 1.65
C LEU A 89 7.97 -19.85 1.98
N LYS A 90 8.48 -19.67 3.21
CA LYS A 90 9.78 -20.20 3.68
C LYS A 90 10.96 -19.73 2.81
N VAL A 91 10.93 -18.47 2.41
CA VAL A 91 12.00 -17.78 1.65
C VAL A 91 12.60 -16.66 2.51
N SER A 92 13.80 -16.18 2.17
CA SER A 92 14.40 -15.09 2.94
C SER A 92 13.70 -13.74 2.66
N VAL A 93 13.59 -12.88 3.68
CA VAL A 93 13.00 -11.53 3.51
C VAL A 93 13.72 -10.71 2.44
N PRO A 94 15.07 -10.62 2.41
CA PRO A 94 15.77 -9.80 1.42
C PRO A 94 15.58 -10.29 -0.02
N GLU A 95 15.49 -11.61 -0.21
CA GLU A 95 15.20 -12.20 -1.52
C GLU A 95 13.79 -11.86 -1.98
N LEU A 96 12.78 -12.05 -1.12
CA LEU A 96 11.40 -11.74 -1.47
C LEU A 96 11.17 -10.24 -1.66
N LEU A 97 11.84 -9.39 -0.87
CA LEU A 97 11.76 -7.93 -0.99
C LEU A 97 12.24 -7.46 -2.36
N ARG A 98 13.36 -8.01 -2.85
CA ARG A 98 13.90 -7.68 -4.17
C ARG A 98 12.90 -7.95 -5.28
N GLU A 99 12.22 -9.09 -5.21
CA GLU A 99 11.21 -9.48 -6.21
C GLU A 99 9.93 -8.63 -6.09
N VAL A 100 9.45 -8.38 -4.87
CA VAL A 100 8.18 -7.65 -4.63
C VAL A 100 8.29 -6.17 -4.99
N ARG A 101 9.46 -5.55 -4.84
CA ARG A 101 9.69 -4.12 -5.14
C ARG A 101 9.33 -3.73 -6.58
N GLU A 102 9.51 -4.65 -7.52
CA GLU A 102 9.26 -4.43 -8.96
C GLU A 102 7.77 -4.26 -9.33
N TYR A 103 6.85 -4.48 -8.38
CA TYR A 103 5.42 -4.59 -8.65
C TYR A 103 4.56 -3.57 -7.89
N CYS A 104 4.99 -2.31 -7.85
CA CYS A 104 4.33 -1.23 -7.12
C CYS A 104 2.88 -0.95 -7.52
N TYR A 105 2.49 -1.31 -8.74
CA TYR A 105 1.14 -1.15 -9.27
C TYR A 105 0.37 -2.46 -9.35
N GLY A 106 0.83 -3.52 -8.68
CA GLY A 106 0.18 -4.82 -8.72
C GLY A 106 -1.03 -4.98 -7.81
N PHE A 107 -1.14 -4.21 -6.72
CA PHE A 107 -2.30 -4.22 -5.81
C PHE A 107 -3.27 -3.05 -6.04
N PRO A 108 -4.57 -3.17 -5.68
CA PRO A 108 -5.51 -2.05 -5.69
C PRO A 108 -5.01 -0.93 -4.78
N ARG A 109 -5.18 0.30 -5.24
CA ARG A 109 -4.64 1.51 -4.60
C ARG A 109 -5.53 2.70 -4.91
N GLY A 110 -5.22 3.82 -4.28
CA GLY A 110 -5.80 5.10 -4.65
C GLY A 110 -5.11 6.29 -4.00
N ARG A 111 -5.61 7.46 -4.37
CA ARG A 111 -5.10 8.76 -3.96
C ARG A 111 -6.23 9.60 -3.36
N VAL A 112 -5.93 10.25 -2.25
CA VAL A 112 -6.77 11.25 -1.61
C VAL A 112 -6.25 12.63 -1.95
N VAL A 113 -7.15 13.51 -2.39
CA VAL A 113 -6.87 14.90 -2.70
C VAL A 113 -7.89 15.81 -2.01
N LYS A 114 -7.39 16.75 -1.22
CA LYS A 114 -8.10 17.83 -0.55
C LYS A 114 -7.91 19.09 -1.39
N ASN A 115 -8.99 19.58 -1.97
CA ASN A 115 -8.95 20.88 -2.65
C ASN A 115 -9.08 22.03 -1.65
N ILE A 116 -8.63 23.22 -2.08
CA ILE A 116 -8.70 24.49 -1.33
C ILE A 116 -10.15 24.86 -0.92
N LEU A 117 -11.15 24.37 -1.66
CA LEU A 117 -12.57 24.62 -1.42
C LEU A 117 -13.24 23.52 -0.57
N GLU A 118 -12.47 22.79 0.25
CA GLU A 118 -12.94 21.66 1.07
C GLU A 118 -13.53 20.48 0.29
N ASP A 119 -13.40 20.46 -1.04
CA ASP A 119 -13.82 19.35 -1.88
C ASP A 119 -12.81 18.20 -1.76
N GLN A 120 -13.14 17.23 -0.91
CA GLN A 120 -12.36 16.03 -0.66
C GLN A 120 -12.70 14.96 -1.71
N ARG A 121 -11.68 14.46 -2.40
CA ARG A 121 -11.83 13.46 -3.46
C ARG A 121 -10.96 12.24 -3.20
N ILE A 122 -11.51 11.08 -3.50
CA ILE A 122 -10.79 9.81 -3.49
C ILE A 122 -10.79 9.26 -4.91
N TYR A 123 -9.62 9.17 -5.51
CA TYR A 123 -9.38 8.53 -6.79
C TYR A 123 -8.99 7.07 -6.54
N PHE A 124 -9.70 6.13 -7.15
CA PHE A 124 -9.51 4.70 -6.90
C PHE A 124 -9.89 3.86 -8.13
N SER A 125 -9.53 2.59 -8.14
CA SER A 125 -9.97 1.64 -9.18
C SER A 125 -11.10 0.74 -8.69
N GLU A 126 -10.73 -0.25 -7.87
CA GLU A 126 -11.63 -1.11 -7.10
C GLU A 126 -11.18 -1.16 -5.65
N ILE A 127 -12.11 -1.52 -4.77
CA ILE A 127 -11.83 -1.75 -3.36
C ILE A 127 -12.25 -3.18 -3.08
N PRO A 128 -11.34 -4.05 -2.59
CA PRO A 128 -11.70 -5.38 -2.16
C PRO A 128 -12.86 -5.34 -1.17
N LYS A 129 -13.83 -6.24 -1.29
CA LYS A 129 -15.09 -6.23 -0.50
C LYS A 129 -14.88 -6.21 1.01
N GLN A 130 -13.73 -6.69 1.48
CA GLN A 130 -13.32 -6.75 2.89
C GLN A 130 -12.86 -5.39 3.44
N ILE A 131 -12.54 -4.42 2.56
CA ILE A 131 -12.12 -3.08 2.94
C ILE A 131 -13.30 -2.14 2.67
N SER A 132 -13.84 -1.54 3.73
CA SER A 132 -14.94 -0.60 3.60
C SER A 132 -14.44 0.79 3.20
N ARG A 133 -15.26 1.53 2.44
CA ARG A 133 -15.01 2.94 2.11
C ARG A 133 -14.81 3.80 3.35
N ASN A 134 -15.66 3.60 4.36
CA ASN A 134 -15.56 4.28 5.65
C ASN A 134 -14.19 4.05 6.32
N ARG A 135 -13.59 2.85 6.21
CA ARG A 135 -12.25 2.61 6.73
C ARG A 135 -11.18 3.50 6.08
N ILE A 136 -11.30 3.75 4.77
CA ILE A 136 -10.40 4.65 4.04
C ILE A 136 -10.68 6.10 4.44
N GLU A 137 -11.94 6.51 4.44
CA GLU A 137 -12.37 7.85 4.88
C GLU A 137 -11.81 8.20 6.26
N ARG A 138 -11.92 7.27 7.22
CA ARG A 138 -11.38 7.43 8.57
C ARG A 138 -9.86 7.57 8.62
N ALA A 139 -9.14 6.77 7.83
CA ALA A 139 -7.68 6.86 7.78
C ALA A 139 -7.20 8.26 7.35
N PHE A 140 -7.99 8.98 6.55
CA PHE A 140 -7.65 10.31 6.03
C PHE A 140 -8.42 11.46 6.69
N GLY A 141 -9.25 11.20 7.71
CA GLY A 141 -10.05 12.25 8.38
C GLY A 141 -11.09 12.88 7.46
N LEU A 142 -11.66 12.10 6.53
CA LEU A 142 -12.57 12.61 5.50
C LEU A 142 -14.03 12.51 5.94
N ILE A 143 -14.82 13.52 5.57
CA ILE A 143 -16.26 13.57 5.84
C ILE A 143 -16.98 13.73 4.50
N ASN A 144 -17.68 12.67 4.09
CA ASN A 144 -18.44 12.61 2.82
C ASN A 144 -17.63 12.97 1.56
N PRO A 145 -16.46 12.35 1.30
CA PRO A 145 -15.68 12.66 0.12
C PRO A 145 -16.36 12.15 -1.17
N LYS A 146 -16.00 12.77 -2.29
CA LYS A 146 -16.41 12.29 -3.62
C LYS A 146 -15.50 11.14 -4.07
N TRP A 147 -16.10 9.98 -4.31
CA TRP A 147 -15.43 8.81 -4.83
C TRP A 147 -15.42 8.82 -6.36
N MET A 148 -14.24 8.89 -6.95
CA MET A 148 -14.04 8.95 -8.40
C MET A 148 -13.20 7.77 -8.87
N ARG A 149 -13.70 7.05 -9.88
CA ARG A 149 -12.87 6.03 -10.52
C ARG A 149 -11.78 6.68 -11.36
N ASP A 150 -10.55 6.21 -11.21
CA ASP A 150 -9.39 6.70 -11.95
C ASP A 150 -8.63 5.54 -12.58
N LEU A 151 -8.38 5.63 -13.88
CA LEU A 151 -7.63 4.63 -14.64
C LEU A 151 -6.17 4.53 -14.19
N HIS A 152 -5.58 5.61 -13.72
CA HIS A 152 -4.21 5.65 -13.18
C HIS A 152 -4.07 4.86 -11.88
N GLU A 153 -5.17 4.66 -11.15
CA GLU A 153 -5.22 3.87 -9.91
C GLU A 153 -5.59 2.40 -10.14
N VAL A 154 -5.86 2.02 -11.39
CA VAL A 154 -6.11 0.62 -11.75
C VAL A 154 -4.78 -0.16 -11.71
N PRO A 155 -4.74 -1.33 -11.05
CA PRO A 155 -3.58 -2.20 -11.06
C PRO A 155 -3.15 -2.57 -12.48
N LEU A 156 -1.84 -2.74 -12.66
CA LEU A 156 -1.29 -3.24 -13.93
C LEU A 156 -1.41 -4.75 -13.95
N LYS A 157 -2.02 -5.30 -15.01
CA LYS A 157 -2.31 -6.73 -15.10
C LYS A 157 -1.05 -7.60 -14.99
N TYR A 158 0.06 -7.21 -15.61
CA TYR A 158 1.30 -7.98 -15.55
C TYR A 158 1.90 -8.00 -14.14
N GLU A 159 1.87 -6.88 -13.41
CA GLU A 159 2.36 -6.79 -12.03
C GLU A 159 1.46 -7.55 -11.07
N ARG A 160 0.13 -7.41 -11.22
CA ARG A 160 -0.84 -8.20 -10.46
C ARG A 160 -0.55 -9.69 -10.62
N ASP A 161 -0.45 -10.16 -11.85
CA ASP A 161 -0.30 -11.59 -12.13
C ASP A 161 1.07 -12.11 -11.66
N ALA A 162 2.11 -11.29 -11.76
CA ALA A 162 3.44 -11.58 -11.21
C ALA A 162 3.40 -11.69 -9.67
N LEU A 163 2.81 -10.71 -8.96
CA LEU A 163 2.64 -10.76 -7.51
C LEU A 163 1.81 -11.94 -7.07
N ARG A 164 0.69 -12.23 -7.74
CA ARG A 164 -0.16 -13.38 -7.40
C ARG A 164 0.60 -14.69 -7.53
N LYS A 165 1.39 -14.84 -8.59
CA LYS A 165 2.23 -16.03 -8.79
C LYS A 165 3.33 -16.11 -7.72
N LEU A 166 4.06 -15.02 -7.49
CA LEU A 166 5.15 -14.92 -6.53
C LEU A 166 4.68 -15.24 -5.10
N LEU A 167 3.57 -14.63 -4.69
CA LEU A 167 3.01 -14.72 -3.35
C LEU A 167 2.02 -15.88 -3.20
N LYS A 168 1.75 -16.66 -4.27
CA LYS A 168 0.76 -17.75 -4.30
C LYS A 168 -0.66 -17.30 -3.88
N ILE A 169 -1.03 -16.07 -4.21
CA ILE A 169 -2.37 -15.51 -3.95
C ILE A 169 -3.35 -16.08 -4.98
N LYS A 170 -4.46 -16.67 -4.51
CA LYS A 170 -5.46 -17.30 -5.38
C LYS A 170 -6.50 -16.29 -5.87
N GLU A 171 -6.87 -15.35 -5.01
CA GLU A 171 -7.80 -14.27 -5.31
C GLU A 171 -7.32 -13.43 -6.50
N THR A 172 -8.26 -12.82 -7.20
CA THR A 172 -7.99 -11.89 -8.30
C THR A 172 -8.75 -10.59 -8.06
N TRP A 173 -8.28 -9.52 -8.68
CA TRP A 173 -8.87 -8.19 -8.66
C TRP A 173 -8.77 -7.54 -10.03
N ASP A 174 -9.56 -6.50 -10.29
CA ASP A 174 -9.53 -5.74 -11.54
C ASP A 174 -8.13 -5.20 -11.81
N ALA A 175 -7.70 -5.34 -13.05
CA ALA A 175 -6.44 -4.79 -13.53
C ALA A 175 -6.56 -4.44 -15.01
N ARG A 176 -5.89 -3.36 -15.40
CA ARG A 176 -5.86 -2.90 -16.79
C ARG A 176 -4.74 -3.59 -17.54
N ASP A 177 -5.03 -3.96 -18.78
CA ASP A 177 -4.03 -4.36 -19.74
C ASP A 177 -3.42 -3.10 -20.34
N THR A 178 -2.11 -2.91 -20.21
CA THR A 178 -1.40 -1.77 -20.82
C THR A 178 -0.80 -2.10 -22.18
N GLY A 179 -0.99 -3.33 -22.69
CA GLY A 179 -0.56 -3.70 -24.03
C GLY A 179 0.96 -3.73 -24.25
N MET A 180 1.79 -3.78 -23.20
CA MET A 180 3.25 -3.87 -23.35
C MET A 180 3.86 -5.04 -22.55
N ARG A 181 4.46 -5.98 -23.29
CA ARG A 181 5.69 -6.70 -22.93
C ARG A 181 6.61 -6.61 -24.14
N GLY A 182 7.73 -5.91 -24.02
CA GLY A 182 8.69 -5.79 -25.11
C GLY A 182 9.70 -4.68 -24.87
N TRP A 183 10.52 -4.82 -23.83
CA TRP A 183 11.88 -4.31 -23.80
C TRP A 183 12.78 -5.45 -23.33
#